data_AF-A0A1V4QG23-F1
#
_entry.id   AF-A0A1V4QG23-F1
#
_cell.length_a   1.000
_cell.length_b   1.000
_cell.length_c   1.000
_cell.angle_alpha   90.00
_cell.angle_beta   90.00
_cell.angle_gamma   90.00
#
_symmetry.space_group_name_H-M   'P 1'
#
loop_
_entity.id
_entity.type
_entity.pdbx_description
1 polymer ?
#
loop_
_entity_poly.entity_id
_entity_poly.type
_entity_poly.pdbx_seq_one_letter_code
_entity_poly.pdbx_strand_id
1 'polypeptide(L)'
;MMKKGFTLIELMVVVVIIGILAAIAIPNFLAMQQRAKEGSTKNNMHTLQVTVEDFNTRGADAYPANLATTVSEVNSVYTGPDANMCVAAQAIPPYGANSILGDNCRNPFNPSASAVLDASASPPNGGNAGEVYYFDSITTNNAAQTYRIYGWGAKGLIPLSLTAGVSK
;
A
#
# COMPACT_ATOMS: atom_id res chain seq x y z
N MET A 1 55.90 -29.03 -4.55
CA MET A 1 55.08 -28.25 -3.59
C MET A 1 53.86 -29.09 -3.22
N MET A 2 53.79 -29.64 -2.02
CA MET A 2 52.66 -30.51 -1.61
C MET A 2 51.42 -29.66 -1.32
N LYS A 3 50.36 -29.81 -2.10
CA LYS A 3 49.04 -29.26 -1.78
C LYS A 3 48.50 -30.00 -0.56
N LYS A 4 48.29 -29.30 0.56
CA LYS A 4 47.50 -29.84 1.68
C LYS A 4 46.06 -30.01 1.19
N GLY A 5 45.60 -31.27 1.14
CA GLY A 5 44.20 -31.58 0.84
C GLY A 5 43.31 -31.27 2.04
N PHE A 6 42.11 -30.74 1.77
CA PHE A 6 41.07 -30.53 2.78
C PHE A 6 40.54 -31.89 3.25
N THR A 7 40.32 -32.07 4.55
CA THR A 7 39.79 -33.35 5.05
C THR A 7 38.27 -33.42 4.92
N LEU A 8 37.73 -34.61 4.65
CA LEU A 8 36.28 -34.84 4.61
C LEU A 8 35.62 -34.52 5.96
N ILE A 9 36.32 -34.77 7.07
CA ILE A 9 35.80 -34.50 8.41
C ILE A 9 35.72 -33.01 8.73
N GLU A 10 36.68 -32.20 8.28
CA GLU A 10 36.61 -30.73 8.38
C GLU A 10 35.37 -30.21 7.64
N LEU A 11 35.10 -30.73 6.44
CA LEU A 11 33.92 -30.30 5.68
C LEU A 11 32.62 -30.75 6.36
N MET A 12 32.59 -31.96 6.95
CA MET A 12 31.42 -32.48 7.66
C MET A 12 31.04 -31.63 8.89
N VAL A 13 32.00 -31.25 9.72
CA VAL A 13 31.71 -30.42 10.91
C VAL A 13 31.20 -29.03 10.50
N VAL A 14 31.75 -28.46 9.43
CA VAL A 14 31.31 -27.15 8.92
C VAL A 14 29.87 -27.18 8.45
N VAL A 15 29.46 -28.18 7.66
CA VAL A 15 28.06 -28.27 7.19
C VAL A 15 27.07 -28.53 8.33
N VAL A 16 27.47 -29.26 9.38
CA VAL A 16 26.65 -29.45 10.58
C VAL A 16 26.42 -28.13 11.31
N ILE A 17 27.48 -27.34 11.51
CA ILE A 17 27.35 -26.04 12.19
C ILE A 17 26.48 -25.07 11.36
N ILE A 18 26.71 -25.00 10.04
CA ILE A 18 25.87 -24.17 9.14
C ILE A 18 24.41 -24.63 9.17
N GLY A 19 24.16 -25.94 9.22
CA GLY A 19 22.82 -26.51 9.33
C GLY A 19 22.08 -26.07 10.60
N ILE A 20 22.77 -26.09 11.75
CA ILE A 20 22.18 -25.64 13.03
C ILE A 20 21.87 -24.14 12.99
N LEU A 21 22.79 -23.32 12.46
CA LEU A 21 22.58 -21.87 12.35
C LEU A 21 21.42 -21.54 11.39
N ALA A 22 21.34 -22.23 10.25
CA ALA A 22 20.28 -22.04 9.28
C ALA A 22 18.90 -22.41 9.84
N ALA A 23 18.81 -23.50 10.62
CA ALA A 23 17.55 -23.95 11.22
C ALA A 23 16.92 -22.89 12.14
N ILE A 24 17.72 -22.12 12.87
CA ILE A 24 17.25 -21.04 13.74
C ILE A 24 17.03 -19.74 12.95
N ALA A 25 17.92 -19.43 12.00
CA ALA A 25 17.89 -18.16 11.28
C ALA A 25 16.74 -18.05 10.27
N ILE A 26 16.42 -19.13 9.54
CA ILE A 26 15.40 -19.13 8.49
C ILE A 26 14.00 -18.70 9.00
N PRO A 27 13.42 -19.30 10.06
CA PRO A 27 12.08 -18.91 10.51
C PRO A 27 12.03 -17.46 11.00
N ASN A 28 13.08 -16.99 11.67
CA ASN A 28 13.17 -15.61 12.12
C ASN A 28 13.26 -14.63 10.94
N PHE A 29 14.05 -14.96 9.92
CA PHE A 29 14.17 -14.16 8.71
C PHE A 29 12.85 -14.05 7.95
N LEU A 30 12.10 -15.15 7.82
CA LEU A 30 10.78 -15.14 7.19
C LEU A 30 9.78 -14.26 7.97
N ALA A 31 9.78 -14.34 9.30
CA ALA A 31 8.93 -13.48 10.14
C ALA A 31 9.32 -12.00 10.01
N MET A 32 10.62 -11.69 9.95
CA MET A 32 11.11 -10.32 9.73
C MET A 32 10.67 -9.78 8.37
N GLN A 33 10.76 -10.58 7.30
CA GLN A 33 10.27 -10.18 5.98
C GLN A 33 8.77 -9.88 6.00
N GLN A 34 7.95 -10.71 6.65
CA GLN A 34 6.51 -10.47 6.76
C GLN A 34 6.20 -9.14 7.48
N ARG A 35 6.89 -8.86 8.59
CA ARG A 35 6.76 -7.59 9.32
C ARG A 35 7.18 -6.39 8.46
N ALA A 36 8.26 -6.52 7.69
CA ALA A 36 8.71 -5.48 6.77
C ALA A 36 7.66 -5.21 5.68
N LYS A 37 7.06 -6.26 5.10
CA LYS A 37 5.97 -6.13 4.12
C LYS A 37 4.73 -5.46 4.72
N GLU A 38 4.32 -5.85 5.92
CA GLU A 38 3.20 -5.17 6.62
C GLU A 38 3.52 -3.70 6.94
N GLY A 39 4.77 -3.38 7.30
CA GLY A 39 5.24 -2.00 7.44
C GLY A 39 5.12 -1.22 6.13
N SER A 40 5.48 -1.84 5.00
CA SER A 40 5.29 -1.26 3.67
C SER A 40 3.81 -1.02 3.35
N THR A 41 2.91 -1.93 3.71
CA THR A 41 1.46 -1.73 3.54
C THR A 41 0.98 -0.52 4.35
N LYS A 42 1.43 -0.38 5.60
CA LYS A 42 1.10 0.80 6.43
C LYS A 42 1.64 2.10 5.82
N ASN A 43 2.83 2.06 5.24
CA ASN A 43 3.37 3.21 4.52
C ASN A 43 2.51 3.55 3.29
N ASN A 44 2.06 2.56 2.52
CA ASN A 44 1.13 2.79 1.41
C ASN A 44 -0.19 3.43 1.90
N MET A 45 -0.74 2.97 3.03
CA MET A 45 -1.93 3.59 3.64
C MET A 45 -1.70 5.06 3.95
N HIS A 46 -0.56 5.39 4.55
CA HIS A 46 -0.20 6.77 4.87
C HIS A 46 0.03 7.61 3.62
N THR A 47 0.74 7.10 2.61
CA THR A 47 0.93 7.82 1.34
C THR A 47 -0.42 8.08 0.68
N LEU A 48 -1.31 7.08 0.66
CA LEU A 48 -2.67 7.27 0.14
C LEU A 48 -3.42 8.35 0.89
N GLN A 49 -3.34 8.36 2.22
CA GLN A 49 -3.95 9.39 3.05
C GLN A 49 -3.46 10.78 2.63
N VAL A 50 -2.13 10.98 2.55
CA VAL A 50 -1.54 12.26 2.14
C VAL A 50 -2.02 12.67 0.75
N THR A 51 -2.14 11.74 -0.19
CA THR A 51 -2.61 12.06 -1.56
C THR A 51 -4.11 12.40 -1.63
N VAL A 52 -4.93 11.78 -0.77
CA VAL A 52 -6.36 12.10 -0.65
C VAL A 52 -6.53 13.47 0.00
N GLU A 53 -5.73 13.80 1.01
CA GLU A 53 -5.73 15.13 1.63
C GLU A 53 -5.22 16.20 0.65
N ASP A 54 -4.19 15.91 -0.15
CA ASP A 54 -3.74 16.79 -1.22
C ASP A 54 -4.84 17.00 -2.27
N PHE A 55 -5.55 15.93 -2.67
CA PHE A 55 -6.74 16.06 -3.50
C PHE A 55 -7.79 16.98 -2.86
N ASN A 56 -8.07 16.85 -1.56
CA ASN A 56 -9.03 17.70 -0.85
C ASN A 56 -8.68 19.19 -0.93
N THR A 57 -7.39 19.54 -0.73
CA THR A 57 -6.94 20.93 -0.84
C THR A 57 -7.16 21.51 -2.24
N ARG A 58 -7.09 20.67 -3.27
CA ARG A 58 -7.36 21.04 -4.68
C ARG A 58 -8.85 20.95 -5.02
N GLY A 59 -9.61 20.08 -4.37
CA GLY A 59 -11.03 19.83 -4.60
C GLY A 59 -11.98 20.80 -3.89
N ALA A 60 -11.46 21.85 -3.23
CA ALA A 60 -12.21 22.79 -2.39
C ALA A 60 -13.02 22.09 -1.28
N ASP A 61 -12.30 21.46 -0.35
CA ASP A 61 -12.82 20.78 0.85
C ASP A 61 -13.63 19.50 0.57
N ALA A 62 -13.53 18.96 -0.63
CA ALA A 62 -14.16 17.69 -1.01
C ALA A 62 -13.13 16.58 -1.27
N TYR A 63 -13.41 15.39 -0.75
CA TYR A 63 -12.64 14.18 -1.03
C TYR A 63 -13.15 13.50 -2.31
N PRO A 64 -12.33 12.67 -2.97
CA PRO A 64 -12.76 11.98 -4.18
C PRO A 64 -13.77 10.87 -3.86
N ALA A 65 -14.83 10.71 -4.66
CA ALA A 65 -15.80 9.62 -4.48
C ALA A 65 -15.25 8.23 -4.85
N ASN A 66 -14.17 8.19 -5.62
CA ASN A 66 -13.37 7.00 -5.87
C ASN A 66 -11.96 7.44 -6.28
N LEU A 67 -11.01 6.52 -6.29
CA LEU A 67 -9.62 6.83 -6.60
C LEU A 67 -9.42 7.43 -7.99
N ALA A 68 -10.28 7.11 -8.95
CA ALA A 68 -10.21 7.63 -10.32
C ALA A 68 -10.90 9.00 -10.49
N THR A 69 -11.62 9.50 -9.47
CA THR A 69 -12.34 10.77 -9.51
C THR A 69 -11.36 11.91 -9.70
N THR A 70 -11.60 12.74 -10.71
CA THR A 70 -10.76 13.87 -11.04
C THR A 70 -11.16 15.14 -10.30
N VAL A 71 -10.23 16.08 -10.14
CA VAL A 71 -10.49 17.38 -9.50
C VAL A 71 -11.63 18.12 -10.21
N SER A 72 -11.69 18.08 -11.55
CA SER A 72 -12.73 18.75 -12.34
C SER A 72 -14.13 18.19 -12.11
N GLU A 73 -14.26 16.91 -11.74
CA GLU A 73 -15.57 16.29 -11.45
C GLU A 73 -16.13 16.77 -10.11
N VAL A 74 -15.24 17.13 -9.18
CA VAL A 74 -15.59 17.60 -7.84
C VAL A 74 -15.75 19.13 -7.82
N ASN A 75 -14.91 19.85 -8.57
CA ASN A 75 -14.91 21.31 -8.59
C ASN A 75 -14.62 21.86 -10.00
N SER A 76 -15.61 22.52 -10.59
CA SER A 76 -15.53 23.13 -11.93
C SER A 76 -14.76 24.45 -11.98
N VAL A 77 -14.37 25.02 -10.83
CA VAL A 77 -13.58 26.26 -10.74
C VAL A 77 -12.12 26.01 -11.15
N TYR A 78 -11.61 24.79 -10.98
CA TYR A 78 -10.26 24.44 -11.40
C TYR A 78 -10.21 24.20 -12.91
N THR A 79 -9.49 25.08 -13.60
CA THR A 79 -9.32 25.05 -15.06
C THR A 79 -7.83 25.11 -15.38
N GLY A 80 -7.16 23.97 -15.30
CA GLY A 80 -5.71 23.85 -15.47
C GLY A 80 -5.27 22.39 -15.66
N PRO A 81 -3.97 22.11 -15.83
CA PRO A 81 -3.47 20.73 -15.96
C PRO A 81 -3.87 19.86 -14.76
N ASP A 82 -4.00 20.47 -13.58
CA ASP A 82 -4.36 19.80 -12.33
C ASP A 82 -5.85 19.38 -12.28
N ALA A 83 -6.70 19.92 -13.16
CA ALA A 83 -8.13 19.62 -13.18
C ALA A 83 -8.42 18.16 -13.57
N ASN A 84 -7.54 17.55 -14.37
CA ASN A 84 -7.67 16.16 -14.81
C ASN A 84 -7.00 15.16 -13.86
N MET A 85 -6.40 15.62 -12.75
CA MET A 85 -5.72 14.74 -11.80
C MET A 85 -6.72 14.01 -10.91
N CYS A 86 -6.42 12.76 -10.57
CA CYS A 86 -7.17 11.92 -9.63
C CYS A 86 -6.21 11.27 -8.62
N VAL A 87 -6.72 10.68 -7.55
CA VAL A 87 -5.84 10.05 -6.53
C VAL A 87 -5.08 8.86 -7.12
N ALA A 88 -5.76 7.94 -7.80
CA ALA A 88 -5.13 6.88 -8.57
C ALA A 88 -5.93 6.62 -9.87
N ALA A 89 -5.29 6.89 -11.02
CA ALA A 89 -5.91 6.74 -12.35
C ALA A 89 -6.18 5.27 -12.75
N GLN A 90 -5.59 4.31 -12.03
CA GLN A 90 -5.81 2.87 -12.17
C GLN A 90 -5.44 2.15 -10.87
N ALA A 91 -5.93 0.93 -10.66
CA ALA A 91 -5.70 0.18 -9.41
C ALA A 91 -4.30 -0.47 -9.30
N ILE A 92 -3.62 -0.67 -10.44
CA ILE A 92 -2.33 -1.39 -10.51
C ILE A 92 -1.20 -0.40 -10.84
N PRO A 93 -0.09 -0.39 -10.06
CA PRO A 93 1.08 0.43 -10.37
C PRO A 93 1.84 -0.07 -11.64
N PRO A 94 2.53 0.81 -12.40
CA PRO A 94 2.64 2.26 -12.20
C PRO A 94 1.27 2.93 -12.37
N TYR A 95 0.99 3.93 -11.56
CA TYR A 95 -0.32 4.58 -11.63
C TYR A 95 -0.41 5.41 -12.92
N GLY A 96 -1.62 5.62 -13.44
CA GLY A 96 -1.79 6.32 -14.72
C GLY A 96 -1.27 7.77 -14.65
N ALA A 97 -1.01 8.38 -15.81
CA ALA A 97 -0.33 9.68 -15.92
C ALA A 97 -1.01 10.85 -15.17
N ASN A 98 -2.27 10.72 -14.80
CA ASN A 98 -3.05 11.73 -14.07
C ASN A 98 -3.13 11.44 -12.56
N SER A 99 -2.43 10.42 -12.06
CA SER A 99 -2.43 10.02 -10.66
C SER A 99 -1.60 10.99 -9.80
N ILE A 100 -2.20 11.49 -8.72
CA ILE A 100 -1.50 12.21 -7.64
C ILE A 100 -0.64 11.21 -6.85
N LEU A 101 -1.13 9.98 -6.68
CA LEU A 101 -0.37 8.90 -6.06
C LEU A 101 0.80 8.50 -6.97
N GLY A 102 2.02 8.61 -6.42
CA GLY A 102 3.24 8.27 -7.14
C GLY A 102 3.46 6.76 -7.30
N ASP A 103 4.28 6.37 -8.28
CA ASP A 103 4.60 4.98 -8.65
C ASP A 103 5.30 4.13 -7.56
N ASN A 104 5.66 4.77 -6.44
CA ASN A 104 6.31 4.13 -5.30
C ASN A 104 5.32 3.32 -4.44
N CYS A 105 4.02 3.58 -4.56
CA CYS A 105 3.01 2.77 -3.88
C CYS A 105 2.80 1.45 -4.63
N ARG A 106 3.42 0.38 -4.12
CA ARG A 106 3.32 -0.97 -4.69
C ARG A 106 2.94 -1.99 -3.64
N ASN A 107 2.30 -3.08 -4.06
CA ASN A 107 1.94 -4.14 -3.14
C ASN A 107 3.21 -4.93 -2.73
N PRO A 108 3.55 -4.97 -1.42
CA PRO A 108 4.79 -5.58 -0.94
C PRO A 108 4.76 -7.12 -0.92
N PHE A 109 3.58 -7.73 -1.07
CA PHE A 109 3.42 -9.18 -1.15
C PHE A 109 3.38 -9.68 -2.60
N ASN A 110 2.84 -8.87 -3.52
CA ASN A 110 2.80 -9.16 -4.94
C ASN A 110 2.96 -7.86 -5.77
N PRO A 111 4.16 -7.52 -6.26
CA PRO A 111 4.42 -6.27 -6.98
C PRO A 111 3.61 -6.07 -8.26
N SER A 112 3.05 -7.15 -8.82
CA SER A 112 2.21 -7.10 -10.02
C SER A 112 0.72 -6.97 -9.72
N ALA A 113 0.33 -6.97 -8.43
CA ALA A 113 -1.04 -6.77 -7.99
C ALA A 113 -1.29 -5.31 -7.64
N SER A 114 -2.58 -4.96 -7.60
CA SER A 114 -3.04 -3.68 -7.09
C SER A 114 -2.50 -3.42 -5.69
N ALA A 115 -2.02 -2.21 -5.46
CA ALA A 115 -1.57 -1.78 -4.14
C ALA A 115 -2.64 -0.95 -3.43
N VAL A 116 -3.48 -0.26 -4.20
CA VAL A 116 -4.55 0.60 -3.71
C VAL A 116 -5.81 0.33 -4.53
N LEU A 117 -6.95 0.17 -3.87
CA LEU A 117 -8.25 -0.13 -4.47
C LEU A 117 -9.37 0.67 -3.79
N ASP A 118 -10.45 0.91 -4.52
CA ASP A 118 -11.71 1.39 -3.94
C ASP A 118 -12.42 0.25 -3.19
N ALA A 119 -12.99 0.57 -2.04
CA ALA A 119 -13.74 -0.33 -1.20
C ALA A 119 -15.24 -0.09 -1.37
N SER A 120 -16.00 -1.16 -1.61
CA SER A 120 -17.47 -1.10 -1.65
C SER A 120 -18.13 -1.30 -0.28
N ALA A 121 -17.34 -1.63 0.76
CA ALA A 121 -17.81 -1.86 2.13
C ALA A 121 -16.76 -1.45 3.17
N SER A 122 -17.20 -1.06 4.37
CA SER A 122 -16.35 -0.61 5.48
C SER A 122 -16.65 -1.39 6.77
N PRO A 123 -15.69 -2.14 7.36
CA PRO A 123 -14.41 -2.51 6.77
C PRO A 123 -14.61 -3.40 5.53
N PRO A 124 -13.63 -3.47 4.61
CA PRO A 124 -13.73 -4.34 3.44
C PRO A 124 -13.94 -5.80 3.87
N ASN A 125 -14.80 -6.55 3.17
CA ASN A 125 -15.00 -7.97 3.44
C ASN A 125 -13.99 -8.79 2.63
N GLY A 126 -12.78 -8.92 3.18
CA GLY A 126 -11.69 -9.65 2.55
C GLY A 126 -10.81 -8.77 1.65
N GLY A 127 -9.61 -9.26 1.38
CA GLY A 127 -8.60 -8.60 0.56
C GLY A 127 -7.32 -9.42 0.49
N ASN A 128 -6.47 -9.12 -0.49
CA ASN A 128 -5.16 -9.75 -0.59
C ASN A 128 -4.15 -9.03 0.30
N ALA A 129 -3.20 -9.77 0.85
CA ALA A 129 -2.12 -9.18 1.64
C ALA A 129 -1.40 -8.08 0.81
N GLY A 130 -1.16 -6.93 1.43
CA GLY A 130 -0.51 -5.79 0.80
C GLY A 130 -1.43 -4.77 0.15
N GLU A 131 -2.72 -5.08 0.02
CA GLU A 131 -3.71 -4.16 -0.55
C GLU A 131 -4.15 -3.12 0.47
N VAL A 132 -4.35 -1.90 -0.02
CA VAL A 132 -4.92 -0.78 0.71
C VAL A 132 -6.24 -0.40 0.07
N TYR A 133 -7.25 -0.19 0.90
CA TYR A 133 -8.62 0.06 0.50
C TYR A 133 -9.03 1.46 0.90
N TYR A 134 -9.42 2.26 -0.08
CA TYR A 134 -10.05 3.57 0.09
C TYR A 134 -11.56 3.40 0.16
N PHE A 135 -12.20 3.94 1.19
CA PHE A 135 -13.64 3.94 1.34
C PHE A 135 -14.10 5.39 1.49
N ASP A 136 -15.21 5.73 0.84
CA ASP A 136 -15.77 7.07 0.86
C ASP A 136 -17.23 7.05 1.35
N SER A 137 -17.76 8.22 1.67
CA SER A 137 -19.19 8.40 1.92
C SER A 137 -19.73 9.46 0.96
N ILE A 138 -20.26 8.99 -0.18
CA ILE A 138 -20.78 9.83 -1.26
C ILE A 138 -21.89 10.73 -0.73
N THR A 139 -21.74 12.04 -0.94
CA THR A 139 -22.84 13.00 -0.78
C THR A 139 -22.76 14.01 -1.91
N THR A 140 -23.35 13.65 -3.05
CA THR A 140 -23.58 14.49 -4.25
C THR A 140 -22.36 14.70 -5.17
N ASN A 141 -22.57 14.59 -6.49
CA ASN A 141 -21.64 14.96 -7.57
C ASN A 141 -20.18 14.47 -7.43
N ASN A 142 -19.96 13.16 -7.23
CA ASN A 142 -18.63 12.55 -7.13
C ASN A 142 -17.72 13.15 -6.03
N ALA A 143 -18.30 13.90 -5.09
CA ALA A 143 -17.62 14.43 -3.91
C ALA A 143 -17.97 13.57 -2.69
N ALA A 144 -16.94 13.20 -1.94
CA ALA A 144 -17.07 12.57 -0.64
C ALA A 144 -16.81 13.60 0.47
N GLN A 145 -17.65 13.58 1.51
CA GLN A 145 -17.46 14.45 2.68
C GLN A 145 -16.51 13.83 3.71
N THR A 146 -16.41 12.50 3.71
CA THR A 146 -15.52 11.75 4.60
C THR A 146 -14.92 10.58 3.84
N TYR A 147 -13.72 10.18 4.23
CA TYR A 147 -13.06 8.97 3.76
C TYR A 147 -12.57 8.12 4.93
N ARG A 148 -12.36 6.84 4.65
CA ARG A 148 -11.65 5.89 5.50
C ARG A 148 -10.67 5.06 4.67
N ILE A 149 -9.51 4.73 5.24
CA ILE A 149 -8.50 3.87 4.61
C ILE A 149 -8.25 2.67 5.49
N TYR A 150 -8.29 1.49 4.88
CA TYR A 150 -8.01 0.20 5.51
C TYR A 150 -6.86 -0.50 4.79
N GLY A 151 -6.07 -1.29 5.49
CA GLY A 151 -4.99 -2.09 4.89
C GLY A 151 -5.11 -3.56 5.21
N TRP A 152 -4.71 -4.41 4.27
CA TRP A 152 -4.66 -5.86 4.46
C TRP A 152 -3.22 -6.33 4.70
N GLY A 153 -2.97 -6.93 5.86
CA GLY A 153 -1.70 -7.57 6.22
C GLY A 153 -1.69 -9.06 5.83
N ALA A 154 -0.61 -9.75 6.18
CA ALA A 154 -0.45 -11.17 5.87
C ALA A 154 -1.51 -12.06 6.56
N LYS A 155 -2.08 -11.58 7.67
CA LYS A 155 -3.03 -12.31 8.52
C LYS A 155 -4.43 -11.71 8.55
N GLY A 156 -4.74 -10.77 7.65
CA GLY A 156 -6.03 -10.09 7.58
C GLY A 156 -5.92 -8.58 7.78
N LEU A 157 -7.04 -7.94 8.14
CA LEU A 157 -7.13 -6.49 8.32
C LEU A 157 -6.09 -5.98 9.33
N ILE A 158 -5.34 -4.96 8.94
CA ILE A 158 -4.45 -4.23 9.85
C ILE A 158 -5.33 -3.40 10.81
N PRO A 159 -5.08 -3.41 12.14
CA PRO A 159 -5.86 -2.66 13.12
C PRO A 159 -5.55 -1.16 13.10
N LEU A 160 -5.38 -0.60 11.92
CA LEU A 160 -5.17 0.82 11.66
C LEU A 160 -6.22 1.23 10.63
N SER A 161 -7.00 2.25 10.95
CA SER A 161 -7.90 2.90 10.01
C SER A 161 -7.60 4.39 10.01
N LEU A 162 -7.36 4.97 8.84
CA LEU A 162 -7.16 6.41 8.69
C LEU A 162 -8.49 7.00 8.24
N THR A 163 -8.91 8.13 8.79
CA THR A 163 -10.22 8.73 8.46
C THR A 163 -10.06 10.23 8.31
N ALA A 164 -10.80 10.83 7.38
CA ALA A 164 -11.00 12.27 7.39
C ALA A 164 -11.80 12.67 8.63
N GLY A 165 -11.38 13.75 9.28
CA GLY A 165 -12.14 14.41 10.33
C GLY A 165 -13.22 15.30 9.72
N VAL A 166 -14.46 15.16 10.19
CA VAL A 166 -15.45 16.22 10.08
C VAL A 166 -14.94 17.36 10.97
N SER A 167 -14.24 18.32 10.39
CA SER A 167 -13.85 19.51 11.14
C SER A 167 -15.09 20.39 11.30
N LYS A 168 -15.79 20.16 12.42
CA LYS A 168 -16.84 20.97 13.06
C LYS A 168 -17.92 21.60 12.18
#